data_AF-A0A919RA66-F1
#
_entry.id   AF-A0A919RA66-F1
#
_cell.length_a   1.000
_cell.length_b   1.000
_cell.length_c   1.000
_cell.angle_alpha   90.00
_cell.angle_beta   90.00
_cell.angle_gamma   90.00
#
_symmetry.space_group_name_H-M   'P 1'
#
loop_
_entity.id
_entity.type
_entity.pdbx_description
1 polymer ?
#
loop_
_entity_poly.entity_id
_entity_poly.type
_entity_poly.pdbx_seq_one_letter_code
_entity_poly.pdbx_strand_id
1 'polypeptide(L)'
;MADRLVVGLLGRSGLLIVTVTLNPALDITYEVPGLSLDATNRVSTVAVRAGGKGINVARVIRAVGGPGTDVMAVTFAAGRQGAMFRALLERSDDLGRSSTSGHVHGLGRSDEADGLGQPVSGERPDGLGRLSAEGDGHRDGGVPHELIPIGGEIRRTLAVVDTVTNTVTMLNEPGPVIAPHEWAELCDRVHSLLSHARVLVLSGSLPPGVPGDAYAVLTRMARQAGALVVLDAGGEALRAALPERPDVVKPNAVELAAAIGLQRSAEQSPGDGWLAEAVHRVRAEGARCVIASDGPRGLWAATSAGLWRATPPQVDSGNPTGAGDAVVAVLALGLSGRWHGCRTPEALAEGRHDAADGSQCPDSHSREHTSERAAGDERTESWSWPHLLRHATALSAAAVQAPLAGEVDMAIYRANLQRVVVSGPDQETGSSVAATLKDHPAETTTSASHLAGPHVAGLPRTEPEGSATDRSASGGRGADSPD
;
A
#
# COMPACT_ATOMS: atom_id res chain seq x y z
N MET A 1 -13.64 -23.41 -10.93
CA MET A 1 -12.68 -23.64 -9.82
C MET A 1 -12.79 -22.56 -8.75
N ALA A 2 -12.91 -21.26 -9.12
CA ALA A 2 -13.14 -20.14 -8.20
C ALA A 2 -14.32 -20.33 -7.21
N ASP A 3 -15.45 -20.88 -7.67
CA ASP A 3 -16.60 -21.15 -6.78
C ASP A 3 -16.29 -22.10 -5.62
N ARG A 4 -15.35 -23.05 -5.76
CA ARG A 4 -15.02 -24.00 -4.68
C ARG A 4 -14.14 -23.39 -3.59
N LEU A 5 -13.27 -22.44 -3.94
CA LEU A 5 -12.42 -21.72 -2.98
C LEU A 5 -13.23 -20.71 -2.17
N VAL A 6 -14.11 -19.97 -2.86
CA VAL A 6 -15.03 -19.01 -2.23
C VAL A 6 -16.04 -19.74 -1.33
N VAL A 7 -16.61 -20.87 -1.76
CA VAL A 7 -17.52 -21.67 -0.92
C VAL A 7 -16.80 -22.36 0.26
N GLY A 8 -15.50 -22.68 0.13
CA GLY A 8 -14.69 -23.23 1.22
C GLY A 8 -14.31 -22.19 2.29
N LEU A 9 -14.09 -20.93 1.90
CA LEU A 9 -13.88 -19.80 2.81
C LEU A 9 -15.19 -19.34 3.47
N LEU A 10 -16.31 -19.35 2.73
CA LEU A 10 -17.60 -18.82 3.18
C LEU A 10 -18.43 -19.83 4.00
N GLY A 11 -17.79 -20.55 4.91
CA GLY A 11 -18.46 -21.32 5.95
C GLY A 11 -19.18 -20.41 6.93
N ARG A 12 -20.38 -19.93 6.56
CA ARG A 12 -21.37 -19.22 7.40
C ARG A 12 -20.85 -17.90 8.01
N SER A 13 -21.28 -16.78 7.42
CA SER A 13 -21.23 -15.42 8.01
C SER A 13 -19.87 -14.69 8.02
N GLY A 14 -18.86 -15.19 7.29
CA GLY A 14 -17.57 -14.49 7.10
C GLY A 14 -17.69 -13.30 6.15
N LEU A 15 -17.13 -12.14 6.54
CA LEU A 15 -17.06 -10.94 5.69
C LEU A 15 -15.68 -10.92 5.02
N LEU A 16 -15.65 -11.07 3.70
CA LEU A 16 -14.41 -11.15 2.93
C LEU A 16 -13.78 -9.75 2.77
N ILE A 17 -12.46 -9.66 2.99
CA ILE A 17 -11.63 -8.53 2.57
C ILE A 17 -10.90 -8.94 1.30
N VAL A 18 -11.07 -8.18 0.22
CA VAL A 18 -10.34 -8.40 -1.04
C VAL A 18 -9.20 -7.39 -1.09
N THR A 19 -7.97 -7.84 -1.34
CA THR A 19 -6.83 -6.93 -1.60
C THR A 19 -6.39 -7.04 -3.04
N VAL A 20 -6.11 -5.91 -3.69
CA VAL A 20 -5.67 -5.87 -5.09
C VAL A 20 -4.30 -5.21 -5.17
N THR A 21 -3.35 -5.92 -5.78
CA THR A 21 -2.05 -5.37 -6.16
C THR A 21 -1.91 -5.47 -7.67
N LEU A 22 -1.86 -4.33 -8.37
CA LEU A 22 -1.75 -4.33 -9.83
C LEU A 22 -0.31 -4.51 -10.32
N ASN A 23 0.70 -4.21 -9.50
CA ASN A 23 2.11 -4.31 -9.87
C ASN A 23 2.91 -5.17 -8.87
N PRO A 24 2.64 -6.48 -8.81
CA PRO A 24 3.32 -7.41 -7.89
C PRO A 24 4.79 -7.56 -8.24
N ALA A 25 5.58 -8.02 -7.27
CA ALA A 25 7.01 -8.22 -7.45
C ALA A 25 7.49 -9.47 -6.71
N LEU A 26 8.60 -10.05 -7.15
CA LEU A 26 9.45 -10.81 -6.25
C LEU A 26 10.36 -9.84 -5.50
N ASP A 27 10.13 -9.70 -4.20
CA ASP A 27 10.95 -8.89 -3.33
C ASP A 27 12.19 -9.70 -2.93
N ILE A 28 13.36 -9.25 -3.35
CA ILE A 28 14.65 -9.87 -3.10
C ILE A 28 15.43 -8.96 -2.16
N THR A 29 15.92 -9.51 -1.05
CA THR A 29 16.78 -8.78 -0.12
C THR A 29 18.16 -9.42 -0.10
N TYR A 30 19.18 -8.64 -0.42
CA TYR A 30 20.58 -8.99 -0.25
C TYR A 30 21.14 -8.28 0.98
N GLU A 31 21.68 -9.04 1.92
CA GLU A 31 22.52 -8.48 2.98
C GLU A 31 23.98 -8.51 2.53
N VAL A 32 24.67 -7.39 2.70
CA VAL A 32 26.10 -7.26 2.43
C VAL A 32 26.80 -6.62 3.63
N PRO A 33 28.05 -7.03 3.96
CA PRO A 33 28.81 -6.44 5.06
C PRO A 33 29.35 -5.02 4.76
N GLY A 34 28.94 -4.42 3.65
CA GLY A 34 29.43 -3.15 3.15
C GLY A 34 29.19 -3.06 1.65
N LEU A 35 28.39 -2.10 1.19
CA LEU A 35 28.13 -1.89 -0.23
C LEU A 35 29.26 -1.08 -0.87
N SER A 36 30.06 -1.72 -1.70
CA SER A 36 31.16 -1.09 -2.42
C SER A 36 30.77 -0.82 -3.87
N LEU A 37 30.72 0.46 -4.25
CA LEU A 37 30.48 0.88 -5.63
C LEU A 37 31.68 0.52 -6.52
N ASP A 38 31.41 0.21 -7.80
CA ASP A 38 32.42 -0.18 -8.79
C ASP A 38 33.29 -1.39 -8.39
N ALA A 39 32.75 -2.25 -7.52
CA ALA A 39 33.45 -3.43 -7.00
C ALA A 39 32.51 -4.65 -6.96
N THR A 40 33.11 -5.84 -6.83
CA THR A 40 32.35 -7.07 -6.58
C THR A 40 31.93 -7.14 -5.13
N ASN A 41 30.62 -7.23 -4.88
CA ASN A 41 30.06 -7.41 -3.55
C ASN A 41 29.70 -8.89 -3.33
N ARG A 42 30.09 -9.47 -2.19
CA ARG A 42 29.63 -10.81 -1.79
C ARG A 42 28.43 -10.66 -0.87
N VAL A 43 27.31 -11.24 -1.29
CA VAL A 43 26.08 -11.31 -0.51
C VAL A 43 26.23 -12.35 0.59
N SER A 44 25.97 -11.97 1.84
CA SER A 44 26.00 -12.88 2.99
C SER A 44 24.69 -13.66 3.11
N THR A 45 23.58 -13.00 2.79
CA THR A 45 22.23 -13.54 2.94
C THR A 45 21.36 -13.13 1.77
N VAL A 46 20.59 -14.07 1.24
CA VAL A 46 19.52 -13.80 0.27
C VAL A 46 18.18 -14.20 0.89
N ALA A 47 17.21 -13.29 0.84
CA ALA A 47 15.81 -13.58 1.13
C ALA A 47 14.96 -13.24 -0.10
N VAL A 48 13.95 -14.05 -0.39
CA VAL A 48 13.01 -13.81 -1.49
C VAL A 48 11.58 -14.00 -1.00
N ARG A 49 10.70 -13.03 -1.29
CA ARG A 49 9.30 -13.05 -0.90
C ARG A 49 8.38 -12.71 -2.07
N ALA A 50 7.14 -13.19 -1.99
CA ALA A 50 6.05 -12.64 -2.79
C ALA A 50 5.75 -11.23 -2.27
N GLY A 51 6.05 -10.23 -3.10
CA GLY A 51 5.99 -8.82 -2.79
C GLY A 51 4.81 -8.09 -3.43
N GLY A 52 4.52 -6.91 -2.88
CA GLY A 52 3.43 -6.05 -3.33
C GLY A 52 2.59 -5.55 -2.17
N LYS A 53 2.22 -4.26 -2.20
CA LYS A 53 1.54 -3.61 -1.06
C LYS A 53 0.28 -4.35 -0.62
N GLY A 54 -0.63 -4.68 -1.55
CA GLY A 54 -1.85 -5.42 -1.21
C GLY A 54 -1.61 -6.87 -0.76
N ILE A 55 -0.50 -7.48 -1.16
CA ILE A 55 -0.05 -8.79 -0.64
C ILE A 55 0.41 -8.65 0.81
N ASN A 56 1.23 -7.65 1.11
CA ASN A 56 1.67 -7.34 2.47
C ASN A 56 0.48 -7.02 3.38
N VAL A 57 -0.50 -6.25 2.89
CA VAL A 57 -1.76 -6.00 3.60
C VAL A 57 -2.46 -7.32 3.92
N ALA A 58 -2.58 -8.23 2.95
CA ALA A 58 -3.22 -9.53 3.17
C ALA A 58 -2.47 -10.39 4.21
N ARG A 59 -1.12 -10.37 4.21
CA ARG A 59 -0.28 -11.02 5.23
C ARG A 59 -0.55 -10.46 6.61
N VAL A 60 -0.56 -9.13 6.75
CA VAL A 60 -0.85 -8.48 8.04
C VAL A 60 -2.27 -8.84 8.50
N ILE A 61 -3.28 -8.72 7.63
CA ILE A 61 -4.67 -9.08 7.95
C ILE A 61 -4.77 -10.54 8.42
N ARG A 62 -4.02 -11.47 7.81
CA ARG A 62 -4.00 -12.86 8.25
C ARG A 62 -3.34 -13.03 9.62
N ALA A 63 -2.27 -12.30 9.88
CA ALA A 63 -1.52 -12.37 11.12
C ALA A 63 -2.29 -11.77 12.32
N VAL A 64 -3.06 -10.70 12.10
CA VAL A 64 -3.71 -9.93 13.18
C VAL A 64 -5.24 -9.98 13.16
N GLY A 65 -5.85 -10.52 12.10
CA GLY A 65 -7.29 -10.64 11.95
C GLY A 65 -7.85 -11.76 12.83
N GLY A 66 -8.83 -11.43 13.67
CA GLY A 66 -9.50 -12.41 14.53
C GLY A 66 -10.37 -13.41 13.75
N PRO A 67 -10.93 -14.44 14.43
CA PRO A 67 -11.75 -15.48 13.80
C PRO A 67 -12.88 -14.92 12.92
N GLY A 68 -13.13 -15.54 11.77
CA GLY A 68 -14.19 -15.12 10.83
C GLY A 68 -13.84 -13.91 9.95
N THR A 69 -12.60 -13.44 9.99
CA THR A 69 -12.03 -12.52 9.00
C THR A 69 -11.43 -13.32 7.85
N ASP A 70 -11.94 -13.20 6.63
CA ASP A 70 -11.32 -13.83 5.47
C ASP A 70 -10.66 -12.79 4.58
N VAL A 71 -9.52 -13.13 4.00
CA VAL A 71 -8.80 -12.26 3.07
C VAL A 71 -8.51 -13.01 1.77
N MET A 72 -8.71 -12.35 0.64
CA MET A 72 -8.36 -12.86 -0.69
C MET A 72 -7.52 -11.82 -1.43
N ALA A 73 -6.29 -12.17 -1.75
CA ALA A 73 -5.38 -11.34 -2.53
C ALA A 73 -5.55 -11.59 -4.03
N VAL A 74 -5.76 -10.53 -4.82
CA VAL A 74 -5.91 -10.59 -6.27
C VAL A 74 -4.76 -9.84 -6.93
N THR A 75 -4.05 -10.49 -7.83
CA THR A 75 -2.92 -9.87 -8.55
C THR A 75 -2.61 -10.61 -9.86
N PHE A 76 -1.69 -10.07 -10.66
CA PHE A 76 -1.18 -10.71 -11.86
C PHE A 76 -0.02 -11.66 -11.53
N ALA A 77 0.12 -12.77 -12.25
CA ALA A 77 1.33 -13.58 -12.19
C ALA A 77 1.52 -14.41 -13.46
N ALA A 78 2.76 -14.45 -13.96
CA ALA A 78 3.11 -15.35 -15.06
C ALA A 78 4.60 -15.66 -15.14
N GLY A 79 4.92 -16.63 -16.01
CA GLY A 79 6.28 -17.09 -16.25
C GLY A 79 6.88 -17.82 -15.05
N ARG A 80 8.21 -17.95 -15.06
CA ARG A 80 8.95 -18.64 -13.99
C ARG A 80 8.87 -17.87 -12.68
N GLN A 81 8.93 -16.54 -12.77
CA GLN A 81 8.79 -15.65 -11.62
C GLN A 81 7.40 -15.76 -11.00
N GLY A 82 6.34 -15.84 -11.80
CA GLY A 82 4.97 -16.06 -11.32
C GLY A 82 4.78 -17.41 -10.63
N ALA A 83 5.42 -18.48 -11.13
CA ALA A 83 5.40 -19.78 -10.47
C ALA A 83 6.11 -19.75 -9.11
N MET A 84 7.27 -19.08 -9.01
CA MET A 84 7.96 -18.88 -7.73
C MET A 84 7.13 -18.03 -6.77
N PHE A 85 6.51 -16.95 -7.27
CA PHE A 85 5.64 -16.07 -6.50
C PHE A 85 4.44 -16.83 -5.91
N ARG A 86 3.79 -17.68 -6.70
CA ARG A 86 2.72 -18.57 -6.21
C ARG A 86 3.21 -19.47 -5.08
N ALA A 87 4.35 -20.15 -5.28
CA ALA A 87 4.91 -21.04 -4.28
C ALA A 87 5.27 -20.31 -2.97
N LEU A 88 5.69 -19.04 -3.05
CA LEU A 88 5.95 -18.19 -1.88
C LEU A 88 4.66 -17.72 -1.19
N LEU A 89 3.57 -17.51 -1.93
CA LEU A 89 2.27 -17.19 -1.34
C LEU A 89 1.63 -18.40 -0.63
N GLU A 90 1.84 -19.61 -1.14
CA GLU A 90 1.25 -20.84 -0.58
C GLU A 90 1.92 -21.29 0.73
N ARG A 91 3.16 -20.86 0.96
CA ARG A 91 3.93 -21.21 2.15
C ARG A 91 3.63 -20.27 3.32
N SER A 92 3.55 -20.83 4.52
CA SER A 92 3.48 -20.08 5.78
C SER A 92 4.84 -19.46 6.15
N ASP A 93 5.92 -20.15 5.80
CA ASP A 93 7.29 -19.70 6.03
C ASP A 93 7.93 -19.32 4.68
N ASP A 94 8.25 -18.04 4.49
CA ASP A 94 9.04 -17.61 3.33
C ASP A 94 10.36 -18.39 3.32
N LEU A 95 10.85 -18.72 2.11
CA LEU A 95 12.09 -19.49 1.94
C LEU A 95 13.19 -18.89 2.80
N GLY A 96 13.49 -19.62 3.89
CA GLY A 96 14.35 -19.19 4.97
C GLY A 96 15.68 -18.70 4.43
N ARG A 97 16.07 -17.54 4.95
CA ARG A 97 17.43 -17.02 5.07
C ARG A 97 18.48 -18.10 4.73
N SER A 98 18.86 -18.18 3.46
CA SER A 98 19.85 -19.17 3.01
C SER A 98 21.22 -18.59 3.33
N SER A 99 21.86 -19.05 4.41
CA SER A 99 23.27 -18.75 4.67
C SER A 99 24.12 -19.50 3.65
N THR A 100 24.97 -18.78 2.91
CA THR A 100 25.91 -19.40 1.98
C THR A 100 27.07 -20.03 2.76
N SER A 101 26.82 -21.15 3.42
CA SER A 101 27.84 -22.09 3.92
C SER A 101 27.42 -23.52 3.55
N GLY A 102 27.21 -23.76 2.25
CA GLY A 102 26.97 -25.08 1.70
C GLY A 102 27.16 -25.02 0.18
N HIS A 103 27.97 -25.93 -0.35
CA HIS A 103 28.40 -25.95 -1.75
C HIS A 103 27.22 -25.78 -2.73
N VAL A 104 27.38 -24.83 -3.65
CA VAL A 104 26.57 -24.73 -4.86
C VAL A 104 26.89 -25.96 -5.71
N HIS A 105 26.09 -27.03 -5.59
CA HIS A 105 26.09 -28.05 -6.63
C HIS A 105 25.44 -27.45 -7.87
N GLY A 106 26.20 -27.43 -8.97
CA GLY A 106 25.93 -26.68 -10.18
C GLY A 106 24.57 -26.96 -10.80
N LEU A 107 23.97 -25.89 -11.31
CA LEU A 107 22.93 -25.94 -12.33
C LEU A 107 23.56 -26.52 -13.59
N GLY A 108 23.42 -27.84 -13.76
CA GLY A 108 23.77 -28.53 -14.99
C GLY A 108 22.87 -28.05 -16.11
N ARG A 109 23.48 -27.55 -17.19
CA ARG A 109 22.90 -27.51 -18.53
C ARG A 109 22.44 -28.92 -18.89
N SER A 110 21.22 -29.07 -19.37
CA SER A 110 20.84 -30.23 -20.18
C SER A 110 20.37 -29.72 -21.53
N ASP A 111 21.28 -29.81 -22.50
CA ASP A 111 20.99 -29.78 -23.93
C ASP A 111 20.14 -31.01 -24.31
N GLU A 112 19.38 -30.84 -25.38
CA GLU A 112 18.47 -31.81 -26.01
C GLU A 112 19.17 -33.12 -26.46
N ALA A 113 18.48 -34.26 -26.31
CA ALA A 113 18.36 -35.31 -27.34
C ALA A 113 17.46 -36.49 -26.88
N ASP A 114 16.43 -36.75 -27.68
CA ASP A 114 15.74 -38.02 -28.03
C ASP A 114 15.83 -39.27 -27.14
N GLY A 115 14.66 -39.85 -26.85
CA GLY A 115 14.55 -41.25 -26.42
C GLY A 115 13.16 -41.64 -25.92
N LEU A 116 12.39 -42.32 -26.78
CA LEU A 116 11.08 -42.92 -26.51
C LEU A 116 11.08 -43.85 -25.28
N GLY A 117 10.17 -43.62 -24.33
CA GLY A 117 9.88 -44.52 -23.20
C GLY A 117 8.56 -44.18 -22.51
N GLN A 118 7.64 -45.15 -22.47
CA GLN A 118 6.24 -45.04 -21.99
C GLN A 118 6.08 -44.79 -20.47
N PRO A 119 4.89 -44.36 -19.99
CA PRO A 119 4.71 -43.87 -18.62
C PRO A 119 4.50 -45.01 -17.63
N VAL A 120 5.18 -44.92 -16.48
CA VAL A 120 4.93 -45.77 -15.31
C VAL A 120 4.02 -45.04 -14.34
N SER A 121 2.85 -45.62 -14.12
CA SER A 121 1.89 -45.28 -13.07
C SER A 121 2.45 -45.61 -11.68
N GLY A 122 2.29 -44.71 -10.71
CA GLY A 122 2.66 -44.98 -9.32
C GLY A 122 2.27 -43.87 -8.35
N GLU A 123 1.10 -44.06 -7.73
CA GLU A 123 0.75 -43.74 -6.33
C GLU A 123 0.74 -42.27 -5.83
N ARG A 124 -0.47 -41.87 -5.41
CA ARG A 124 -0.76 -40.71 -4.56
C ARG A 124 -0.47 -41.09 -3.10
N PRO A 125 0.14 -40.22 -2.28
CA PRO A 125 0.08 -40.36 -0.85
C PRO A 125 -1.16 -39.63 -0.33
N ASP A 126 -2.20 -40.41 -0.04
CA ASP A 126 -3.31 -40.01 0.82
C ASP A 126 -2.77 -39.91 2.26
N GLY A 127 -2.78 -38.70 2.82
CA GLY A 127 -2.21 -38.43 4.14
C GLY A 127 -2.84 -37.23 4.83
N LEU A 128 -4.16 -37.24 4.99
CA LEU A 128 -4.88 -36.32 5.89
C LEU A 128 -4.56 -36.69 7.34
N GLY A 129 -3.42 -36.20 7.83
CA GLY A 129 -3.12 -36.15 9.25
C GLY A 129 -4.02 -35.13 9.93
N ARG A 130 -4.96 -35.61 10.74
CA ARG A 130 -5.63 -34.81 11.79
C ARG A 130 -4.56 -34.15 12.65
N LEU A 131 -4.43 -32.83 12.58
CA LEU A 131 -3.78 -32.05 13.61
C LEU A 131 -4.85 -31.49 14.55
N SER A 132 -4.70 -31.91 15.79
CA SER A 132 -5.48 -31.55 16.96
C SER A 132 -5.51 -30.04 17.13
N ALA A 133 -6.70 -29.50 17.39
CA ALA A 133 -6.89 -28.13 17.83
C ALA A 133 -6.38 -28.01 19.27
N GLU A 134 -5.22 -27.40 19.45
CA GLU A 134 -4.78 -26.72 20.69
C GLU A 134 -3.42 -26.07 20.39
N GLY A 135 -3.41 -24.74 20.26
CA GLY A 135 -2.21 -23.94 20.00
C GLY A 135 -2.57 -22.56 19.46
N ASP A 136 -2.23 -21.53 20.24
CA ASP A 136 -1.88 -20.16 19.82
C ASP A 136 -2.41 -19.68 18.46
N GLY A 137 -3.31 -18.68 18.49
CA GLY A 137 -4.12 -18.16 17.36
C GLY A 137 -3.40 -17.55 16.14
N HIS A 138 -2.24 -18.08 15.73
CA HIS A 138 -1.67 -17.88 14.42
C HIS A 138 -2.42 -18.74 13.40
N ARG A 139 -2.94 -18.13 12.33
CA ARG A 139 -3.59 -18.88 11.25
C ARG A 139 -2.52 -19.52 10.36
N ASP A 140 -2.08 -20.71 10.71
CA ASP A 140 -1.17 -21.51 9.90
C ASP A 140 -1.65 -21.64 8.45
N GLY A 141 -0.77 -21.32 7.50
CA GLY A 141 -1.00 -21.40 6.05
C GLY A 141 -0.65 -20.12 5.28
N GLY A 142 -0.43 -20.26 3.97
CA GLY A 142 -0.11 -19.14 3.08
C GLY A 142 -1.22 -18.09 2.91
N VAL A 143 -0.97 -17.09 2.07
CA VAL A 143 -1.92 -16.02 1.73
C VAL A 143 -2.94 -16.56 0.72
N PRO A 144 -4.26 -16.59 1.02
CA PRO A 144 -5.26 -16.97 0.02
C PRO A 144 -5.26 -15.98 -1.14
N HIS A 145 -5.25 -16.49 -2.37
CA HIS A 145 -5.01 -15.66 -3.54
C HIS A 145 -5.73 -16.13 -4.81
N GLU A 146 -5.95 -15.19 -5.72
CA GLU A 146 -6.36 -15.37 -7.11
C GLU A 146 -5.30 -14.70 -8.00
N LEU A 147 -4.59 -15.51 -8.79
CA LEU A 147 -3.54 -15.03 -9.69
C LEU A 147 -4.07 -15.01 -11.12
N ILE A 148 -4.13 -13.81 -11.70
CA ILE A 148 -4.53 -13.58 -13.08
C ILE A 148 -3.31 -13.85 -13.98
N PRO A 149 -3.39 -14.81 -14.91
CA PRO A 149 -2.30 -15.10 -15.82
C PRO A 149 -2.10 -13.92 -16.79
N ILE A 150 -0.84 -13.59 -17.08
CA ILE A 150 -0.44 -12.55 -18.03
C ILE A 150 0.66 -13.06 -18.97
N GLY A 151 0.95 -12.36 -20.06
CA GLY A 151 2.00 -12.74 -21.00
C GLY A 151 3.41 -12.43 -20.52
N GLY A 152 3.58 -11.39 -19.70
CA GLY A 152 4.89 -10.90 -19.22
C GLY A 152 5.28 -11.45 -17.84
N GLU A 153 6.59 -11.60 -17.59
CA GLU A 153 7.07 -11.96 -16.25
C GLU A 153 6.81 -10.83 -15.24
N ILE A 154 6.41 -11.19 -14.02
CA ILE A 154 6.35 -10.23 -12.92
C ILE A 154 7.76 -9.70 -12.60
N ARG A 155 7.82 -8.44 -12.17
CA ARG A 155 9.07 -7.74 -11.89
C ARG A 155 9.78 -8.24 -10.63
N ARG A 156 11.03 -7.82 -10.45
CA ARG A 156 11.76 -7.92 -9.19
C ARG A 156 11.92 -6.55 -8.54
N THR A 157 11.85 -6.54 -7.22
CA THR A 157 12.32 -5.43 -6.40
C THR A 157 13.50 -5.94 -5.58
N LEU A 158 14.67 -5.32 -5.75
CA LEU A 158 15.89 -5.71 -5.06
C LEU A 158 16.25 -4.68 -4.00
N ALA A 159 16.28 -5.09 -2.75
CA ALA A 159 16.81 -4.34 -1.62
C ALA A 159 18.24 -4.82 -1.31
N VAL A 160 19.20 -3.91 -1.27
CA VAL A 160 20.57 -4.19 -0.80
C VAL A 160 20.73 -3.52 0.56
N VAL A 161 20.84 -4.34 1.61
CA VAL A 161 21.01 -3.93 3.00
C VAL A 161 22.48 -4.00 3.35
N ASP A 162 23.08 -2.85 3.61
CA ASP A 162 24.43 -2.73 4.15
C ASP A 162 24.35 -2.88 5.67
N THR A 163 24.89 -3.99 6.20
CA THR A 163 24.79 -4.30 7.63
C THR A 163 25.75 -3.50 8.50
N VAL A 164 26.72 -2.79 7.92
CA VAL A 164 27.67 -1.95 8.66
C VAL A 164 27.11 -0.55 8.82
N THR A 165 26.58 0.03 7.73
CA THR A 165 25.99 1.37 7.77
C THR A 165 24.51 1.37 8.16
N ASN A 166 23.85 0.21 8.16
CA ASN A 166 22.40 0.06 8.26
C ASN A 166 21.62 0.85 7.19
N THR A 167 22.21 1.04 6.01
CA THR A 167 21.54 1.69 4.87
C THR A 167 20.92 0.65 3.94
N VAL A 168 19.79 1.03 3.33
CA VAL A 168 19.08 0.20 2.35
C VAL A 168 19.06 0.90 1.01
N THR A 169 19.56 0.23 -0.04
CA THR A 169 19.47 0.68 -1.43
C THR A 169 18.42 -0.12 -2.17
N MET A 170 17.46 0.56 -2.80
CA MET A 170 16.36 -0.08 -3.52
C MET A 170 16.55 0.03 -5.03
N LEU A 171 16.46 -1.11 -5.73
CA LEU A 171 16.50 -1.23 -7.18
C LEU A 171 15.17 -1.84 -7.65
N ASN A 172 14.32 -1.02 -8.27
CA ASN A 172 12.96 -1.41 -8.66
C ASN A 172 12.87 -1.58 -10.18
N GLU A 173 12.55 -2.78 -10.64
CA GLU A 173 12.24 -3.00 -12.06
C GLU A 173 10.83 -2.45 -12.40
N PRO A 174 10.61 -1.99 -13.64
CA PRO A 174 9.25 -1.73 -14.12
C PRO A 174 8.45 -3.04 -14.16
N GLY A 175 7.13 -2.95 -13.95
CA GLY A 175 6.23 -4.09 -14.13
C GLY A 175 6.11 -4.51 -15.60
N PRO A 176 5.57 -5.71 -15.88
CA PRO A 176 5.25 -6.12 -17.24
C PRO A 176 4.18 -5.21 -17.86
N VAL A 177 4.17 -5.12 -19.19
CA VAL A 177 3.08 -4.47 -19.91
C VAL A 177 1.85 -5.38 -19.86
N ILE A 178 0.78 -4.90 -19.23
CA ILE A 178 -0.49 -5.62 -19.12
C ILE A 178 -1.34 -5.36 -20.37
N ALA A 179 -1.82 -6.42 -21.00
CA ALA A 179 -2.70 -6.33 -22.15
C ALA A 179 -4.14 -5.97 -21.74
N PRO A 180 -4.93 -5.32 -22.61
CA PRO A 180 -6.31 -4.94 -22.29
C PRO A 180 -7.21 -6.09 -21.84
N HIS A 181 -7.03 -7.29 -22.41
CA HIS A 181 -7.80 -8.48 -22.04
C HIS A 181 -7.41 -9.04 -20.66
N GLU A 182 -6.12 -8.94 -20.29
CA GLU A 182 -5.62 -9.34 -18.96
C GLU A 182 -6.15 -8.39 -17.88
N TRP A 183 -6.18 -7.09 -18.17
CA TRP A 183 -6.83 -6.10 -17.31
C TRP A 183 -8.32 -6.40 -17.14
N ALA A 184 -9.03 -6.70 -18.23
CA ALA A 184 -10.44 -7.07 -18.18
C ALA A 184 -10.67 -8.33 -17.33
N GLU A 185 -9.82 -9.35 -17.45
CA GLU A 185 -9.90 -10.56 -16.63
C GLU A 185 -9.73 -10.26 -15.12
N LEU A 186 -8.81 -9.36 -14.77
CA LEU A 186 -8.69 -8.90 -13.38
C LEU A 186 -9.95 -8.18 -12.90
N CYS A 187 -10.52 -7.29 -13.72
CA CYS A 187 -11.78 -6.63 -13.39
C CYS A 187 -12.91 -7.64 -13.15
N ASP A 188 -13.07 -8.64 -14.04
CA ASP A 188 -14.08 -9.68 -13.92
C ASP A 188 -13.89 -10.51 -12.63
N ARG A 189 -12.63 -10.86 -12.30
CA ARG A 189 -12.33 -11.57 -11.05
C ARG A 189 -12.68 -10.73 -9.83
N VAL A 190 -12.25 -9.46 -9.77
CA VAL A 190 -12.60 -8.57 -8.66
C VAL A 190 -14.12 -8.40 -8.56
N HIS A 191 -14.81 -8.20 -9.68
CA HIS A 191 -16.27 -8.09 -9.72
C HIS A 191 -16.96 -9.30 -9.09
N SER A 192 -16.52 -10.52 -9.43
CA SER A 192 -17.09 -11.75 -8.88
C SER A 192 -16.95 -11.83 -7.36
N LEU A 193 -15.81 -11.40 -6.81
CA LEU A 193 -15.52 -11.44 -5.37
C LEU A 193 -16.28 -10.34 -4.61
N LEU A 194 -16.56 -9.20 -5.24
CA LEU A 194 -17.24 -8.07 -4.61
C LEU A 194 -18.64 -8.39 -4.08
N SER A 195 -19.33 -9.38 -4.66
CA SER A 195 -20.62 -9.86 -4.15
C SER A 195 -20.57 -10.42 -2.73
N HIS A 196 -19.38 -10.81 -2.26
CA HIS A 196 -19.14 -11.35 -0.92
C HIS A 196 -18.20 -10.45 -0.08
N ALA A 197 -17.63 -9.41 -0.70
CA ALA A 197 -16.64 -8.56 -0.07
C ALA A 197 -17.30 -7.45 0.76
N ARG A 198 -16.81 -7.26 1.98
CA ARG A 198 -17.15 -6.11 2.82
C ARG A 198 -16.24 -4.93 2.53
N VAL A 199 -14.96 -5.21 2.27
CA VAL A 199 -13.91 -4.23 2.03
C VAL A 199 -13.08 -4.63 0.83
N LEU A 200 -12.83 -3.68 -0.07
CA LEU A 200 -11.85 -3.77 -1.14
C LEU A 200 -10.66 -2.86 -0.79
N VAL A 201 -9.47 -3.44 -0.71
CA VAL A 201 -8.22 -2.72 -0.57
C VAL A 201 -7.54 -2.64 -1.94
N LEU A 202 -7.25 -1.42 -2.38
CA LEU A 202 -6.52 -1.12 -3.61
C LEU A 202 -5.16 -0.55 -3.22
N SER A 203 -4.05 -1.21 -3.59
CA SER A 203 -2.73 -0.75 -3.12
C SER A 203 -1.61 -0.97 -4.12
N GLY A 204 -0.71 0.02 -4.21
CA GLY A 204 0.49 -0.03 -5.03
C GLY A 204 0.41 0.79 -6.33
N SER A 205 1.49 0.77 -7.11
CA SER A 205 1.55 1.48 -8.39
C SER A 205 0.86 0.70 -9.51
N LEU A 206 0.53 1.41 -10.59
CA LEU A 206 0.03 0.79 -11.82
C LEU A 206 1.22 0.28 -12.66
N PRO A 207 1.19 -0.96 -13.18
CA PRO A 207 2.16 -1.42 -14.17
C PRO A 207 1.86 -0.77 -15.54
N PRO A 208 2.81 -0.78 -16.49
CA PRO A 208 2.55 -0.34 -17.87
C PRO A 208 1.36 -1.08 -18.50
N GLY A 209 0.59 -0.40 -19.35
CA GLY A 209 -0.57 -0.98 -20.04
C GLY A 209 -1.88 -0.97 -19.25
N VAL A 210 -1.83 -0.88 -17.91
CA VAL A 210 -3.02 -0.65 -17.09
C VAL A 210 -3.49 0.81 -17.23
N PRO A 211 -4.80 1.06 -17.45
CA PRO A 211 -5.34 2.42 -17.55
C PRO A 211 -5.04 3.29 -16.32
N GLY A 212 -4.77 4.59 -16.53
CA GLY A 212 -4.44 5.52 -15.44
C GLY A 212 -5.57 5.72 -14.42
N ASP A 213 -6.81 5.43 -14.81
CA ASP A 213 -8.02 5.46 -13.99
C ASP A 213 -8.42 4.09 -13.43
N ALA A 214 -7.54 3.07 -13.49
CA ALA A 214 -7.84 1.72 -13.04
C ALA A 214 -8.40 1.65 -11.61
N TYR A 215 -7.83 2.40 -10.66
CA TYR A 215 -8.36 2.45 -9.30
C TYR A 215 -9.70 3.18 -9.19
N ALA A 216 -10.01 4.12 -10.09
CA ALA A 216 -11.33 4.72 -10.18
C ALA A 216 -12.37 3.68 -10.61
N VAL A 217 -12.06 2.90 -11.65
CA VAL A 217 -12.92 1.80 -12.14
C VAL A 217 -13.21 0.80 -11.02
N LEU A 218 -12.18 0.30 -10.33
CA LEU A 218 -12.34 -0.66 -9.23
C LEU A 218 -13.09 -0.06 -8.03
N THR A 219 -12.86 1.22 -7.70
CA THR A 219 -13.60 1.92 -6.64
C THR A 219 -15.08 2.01 -6.97
N ARG A 220 -15.42 2.37 -8.21
CA ARG A 220 -16.81 2.43 -8.68
C ARG A 220 -17.50 1.07 -8.59
N MET A 221 -16.83 0.01 -9.03
CA MET A 221 -17.35 -1.36 -8.97
C MET A 221 -17.64 -1.79 -7.53
N ALA A 222 -16.71 -1.55 -6.60
CA ALA A 222 -16.88 -1.87 -5.19
C ALA A 222 -18.06 -1.13 -4.57
N ARG A 223 -18.19 0.17 -4.86
CA ARG A 223 -19.29 0.99 -4.36
C ARG A 223 -20.65 0.53 -4.88
N GLN A 224 -20.74 0.14 -6.16
CA GLN A 224 -21.95 -0.44 -6.74
C GLN A 224 -22.34 -1.76 -6.08
N ALA A 225 -21.36 -2.56 -5.66
CA ALA A 225 -21.56 -3.80 -4.90
C ALA A 225 -21.81 -3.56 -3.39
N GLY A 226 -21.70 -2.32 -2.90
CA GLY A 226 -21.86 -1.99 -1.49
C GLY A 226 -20.65 -2.31 -0.60
N ALA A 227 -19.49 -2.61 -1.20
CA ALA A 227 -18.22 -2.79 -0.50
C ALA A 227 -17.55 -1.44 -0.20
N LEU A 228 -16.89 -1.35 0.95
CA LEU A 228 -16.10 -0.18 1.35
C LEU A 228 -14.71 -0.23 0.69
N VAL A 229 -14.13 0.92 0.37
CA VAL A 229 -12.85 1.01 -0.35
C VAL A 229 -11.77 1.67 0.50
N VAL A 230 -10.63 0.97 0.66
CA VAL A 230 -9.38 1.53 1.18
C VAL A 230 -8.38 1.64 0.04
N LEU A 231 -7.91 2.84 -0.27
CA LEU A 231 -6.99 3.13 -1.36
C LEU A 231 -5.63 3.62 -0.85
N ASP A 232 -4.56 2.89 -1.17
CA ASP A 232 -3.16 3.24 -0.91
C ASP A 232 -2.39 3.31 -2.23
N ALA A 233 -2.54 4.45 -2.91
CA ALA A 233 -1.87 4.78 -4.15
C ALA A 233 -1.38 6.22 -4.11
N GLY A 234 -0.40 6.54 -4.97
CA GLY A 234 0.12 7.89 -5.14
C GLY A 234 -0.08 8.43 -6.56
N GLY A 235 0.24 9.70 -6.76
CA GLY A 235 0.29 10.35 -8.07
C GLY A 235 -1.05 10.38 -8.80
N GLU A 236 -1.00 10.30 -10.12
CA GLU A 236 -2.18 10.37 -11.01
C GLU A 236 -3.24 9.32 -10.69
N ALA A 237 -2.83 8.11 -10.29
CA ALA A 237 -3.75 7.03 -9.97
C ALA A 237 -4.63 7.35 -8.75
N LEU A 238 -4.07 8.04 -7.73
CA LEU A 238 -4.84 8.55 -6.60
C LEU A 238 -5.82 9.62 -7.07
N ARG A 239 -5.32 10.64 -7.80
CA ARG A 239 -6.15 11.77 -8.26
C ARG A 239 -7.32 11.31 -9.14
N ALA A 240 -7.10 10.35 -10.03
CA ALA A 240 -8.13 9.78 -10.89
C ALA A 240 -9.22 9.03 -10.10
N ALA A 241 -8.89 8.46 -8.94
CA ALA A 241 -9.82 7.69 -8.12
C ALA A 241 -10.62 8.55 -7.12
N LEU A 242 -10.14 9.74 -6.73
CA LEU A 242 -10.83 10.61 -5.77
C LEU A 242 -12.29 10.95 -6.13
N PRO A 243 -12.64 11.25 -7.41
CA PRO A 243 -14.02 11.52 -7.80
C PRO A 243 -14.98 10.35 -7.56
N GLU A 244 -14.46 9.11 -7.51
CA GLU A 244 -15.26 7.91 -7.21
C GLU A 244 -15.51 7.74 -5.70
N ARG A 245 -14.99 8.65 -4.86
CA ARG A 245 -15.25 8.73 -3.41
C ARG A 245 -14.88 7.45 -2.64
N PRO A 246 -13.61 7.02 -2.65
CA PRO A 246 -13.14 5.96 -1.76
C PRO A 246 -13.42 6.31 -0.29
N ASP A 247 -13.71 5.30 0.52
CA ASP A 247 -14.06 5.49 1.94
C ASP A 247 -12.85 5.94 2.76
N VAL A 248 -11.68 5.36 2.47
CA VAL A 248 -10.42 5.74 3.09
C VAL A 248 -9.33 5.82 2.03
N VAL A 249 -8.56 6.91 2.02
CA VAL A 249 -7.30 6.99 1.28
C VAL A 249 -6.13 7.11 2.25
N LYS A 250 -5.02 6.41 1.98
CA LYS A 250 -3.81 6.42 2.81
C LYS A 250 -2.55 6.83 2.03
N PRO A 251 -2.37 8.09 1.61
CA PRO A 251 -1.10 8.52 1.05
C PRO A 251 -0.01 8.67 2.13
N ASN A 252 1.26 8.59 1.76
CA ASN A 252 2.33 9.15 2.60
C ASN A 252 2.53 10.66 2.32
N ALA A 253 3.29 11.37 3.16
CA ALA A 253 3.53 12.80 2.99
C ALA A 253 4.10 13.20 1.61
N VAL A 254 4.94 12.37 1.00
CA VAL A 254 5.50 12.62 -0.34
C VAL A 254 4.42 12.46 -1.41
N GLU A 255 3.66 11.37 -1.36
CA GLU A 255 2.53 11.09 -2.27
C GLU A 255 1.44 12.15 -2.15
N LEU A 256 1.16 12.61 -0.93
CA LEU A 256 0.17 13.63 -0.65
C LEU A 256 0.58 14.98 -1.26
N ALA A 257 1.83 15.40 -1.07
CA ALA A 257 2.35 16.63 -1.68
C ALA A 257 2.25 16.61 -3.21
N ALA A 258 2.59 15.47 -3.82
CA ALA A 258 2.46 15.28 -5.26
C ALA A 258 0.99 15.33 -5.73
N ALA A 259 0.06 14.76 -4.95
CA ALA A 259 -1.36 14.75 -5.29
C ALA A 259 -1.98 16.16 -5.33
N ILE A 260 -1.58 17.04 -4.39
CA ILE A 260 -2.13 18.41 -4.29
C ILE A 260 -1.35 19.46 -5.09
N GLY A 261 -0.39 19.03 -5.92
CA GLY A 261 0.40 19.90 -6.79
C GLY A 261 1.49 20.72 -6.06
N LEU A 262 1.86 20.35 -4.84
CA LEU A 262 2.97 20.99 -4.13
C LEU A 262 4.30 20.37 -4.61
N GLN A 263 4.95 21.02 -5.58
CA GLN A 263 6.35 20.77 -5.91
C GLN A 263 7.20 21.23 -4.72
N ARG A 264 7.75 20.29 -3.94
CA ARG A 264 8.57 20.62 -2.76
C ARG A 264 9.93 21.13 -3.23
N SER A 265 10.22 22.41 -3.03
CA SER A 265 11.63 22.82 -2.97
C SER A 265 12.22 22.32 -1.65
N ALA A 266 13.39 21.70 -1.69
CA ALA A 266 14.06 21.14 -0.51
C ALA A 266 14.38 22.19 0.58
N GLU A 267 14.27 23.48 0.24
CA GLU A 267 14.72 24.62 1.05
C GLU A 267 13.60 25.28 1.87
N GLN A 268 12.34 24.90 1.66
CA GLN A 268 11.20 25.45 2.40
C GLN A 268 10.55 24.32 3.20
N SER A 269 11.06 24.06 4.41
CA SER A 269 10.33 23.26 5.40
C SER A 269 9.05 24.00 5.74
N PRO A 270 7.87 23.53 5.31
CA PRO A 270 6.63 24.12 5.77
C PRO A 270 6.55 23.87 7.28
N GLY A 271 5.98 24.81 8.03
CA GLY A 271 5.64 24.54 9.43
C GLY A 271 4.73 23.31 9.55
N ASP A 272 4.60 22.76 10.76
CA ASP A 272 3.90 21.50 11.04
C ASP A 272 2.45 21.42 10.49
N GLY A 273 1.82 22.56 10.17
CA GLY A 273 0.42 22.65 9.73
C GLY A 273 0.13 22.28 8.26
N TRP A 274 1.13 22.12 7.39
CA TRP A 274 0.84 21.87 5.96
C TRP A 274 0.18 20.50 5.69
N LEU A 275 0.53 19.48 6.48
CA LEU A 275 -0.07 18.15 6.34
C LEU A 275 -1.55 18.16 6.69
N ALA A 276 -1.92 18.92 7.73
CA ALA A 276 -3.31 19.14 8.12
C ALA A 276 -4.13 19.73 6.96
N GLU A 277 -3.62 20.79 6.33
CA GLU A 277 -4.28 21.39 5.15
C GLU A 277 -4.35 20.41 3.98
N ALA A 278 -3.26 19.70 3.70
CA ALA A 278 -3.17 18.76 2.59
C ALA A 278 -4.17 17.61 2.72
N VAL A 279 -4.35 17.03 3.91
CA VAL A 279 -5.36 15.99 4.12
C VAL A 279 -6.80 16.53 3.98
N HIS A 280 -7.04 17.78 4.38
CA HIS A 280 -8.34 18.43 4.17
C HIS A 280 -8.64 18.65 2.68
N ARG A 281 -7.65 19.09 1.90
CA ARG A 281 -7.79 19.29 0.45
C ARG A 281 -8.12 17.99 -0.28
N VAL A 282 -7.37 16.92 -0.03
CA VAL A 282 -7.65 15.61 -0.66
C VAL A 282 -9.01 15.06 -0.26
N ARG A 283 -9.47 15.31 0.97
CA ARG A 283 -10.83 14.97 1.39
C ARG A 283 -11.88 15.75 0.60
N ALA A 284 -11.65 17.04 0.39
CA ALA A 284 -12.54 17.90 -0.40
C ALA A 284 -12.63 17.48 -1.88
N GLU A 285 -11.58 16.84 -2.41
CA GLU A 285 -11.54 16.29 -3.77
C GLU A 285 -12.32 14.97 -3.94
N GLY A 286 -12.72 14.31 -2.84
CA GLY A 286 -13.75 13.26 -2.90
C GLY A 286 -13.62 12.11 -1.89
N ALA A 287 -12.43 11.86 -1.34
CA ALA A 287 -12.24 10.83 -0.32
C ALA A 287 -13.10 11.11 0.93
N ARG A 288 -13.73 10.09 1.52
CA ARG A 288 -14.51 10.32 2.75
C ARG A 288 -13.61 10.60 3.95
N CYS A 289 -12.52 9.85 4.05
CA CYS A 289 -11.47 10.02 5.06
C CYS A 289 -10.09 9.93 4.41
N VAL A 290 -9.14 10.72 4.92
CA VAL A 290 -7.74 10.73 4.47
C VAL A 290 -6.87 10.45 5.68
N ILE A 291 -6.00 9.43 5.62
CA ILE A 291 -5.03 9.08 6.66
C ILE A 291 -3.64 9.21 6.05
N ALA A 292 -2.94 10.30 6.33
CA ALA A 292 -1.60 10.53 5.81
C ALA A 292 -0.52 10.08 6.80
N SER A 293 0.42 9.24 6.34
CA SER A 293 1.58 8.87 7.14
C SER A 293 2.72 9.87 7.00
N ASP A 294 3.32 10.25 8.13
CA ASP A 294 4.40 11.22 8.24
C ASP A 294 5.67 10.63 8.89
N GLY A 295 5.95 9.37 8.52
CA GLY A 295 7.10 8.62 9.03
C GLY A 295 7.12 8.58 10.57
N PRO A 296 8.24 8.89 11.23
CA PRO A 296 8.35 8.90 12.68
C PRO A 296 7.41 9.88 13.40
N ARG A 297 6.87 10.90 12.69
CA ARG A 297 5.92 11.88 13.27
C ARG A 297 4.49 11.33 13.38
N GLY A 298 4.22 10.15 12.81
CA GLY A 298 2.97 9.43 12.99
C GLY A 298 1.97 9.59 11.87
N LEU A 299 0.69 9.65 12.22
CA LEU A 299 -0.43 9.74 11.28
C LEU A 299 -1.22 11.02 11.48
N TRP A 300 -1.62 11.64 10.37
CA TRP A 300 -2.64 12.68 10.31
C TRP A 300 -3.91 12.10 9.71
N ALA A 301 -5.07 12.41 10.27
CA ALA A 301 -6.33 11.93 9.73
C ALA A 301 -7.38 13.04 9.61
N ALA A 302 -7.87 13.28 8.40
CA ALA A 302 -9.04 14.11 8.15
C ALA A 302 -10.27 13.22 7.96
N THR A 303 -11.26 13.41 8.82
CA THR A 303 -12.48 12.61 8.89
C THR A 303 -13.72 13.53 8.89
N SER A 304 -14.93 12.97 8.84
CA SER A 304 -16.15 13.75 9.09
C SER A 304 -16.21 14.32 10.51
N ALA A 305 -15.57 13.68 11.48
CA ALA A 305 -15.54 14.10 12.88
C ALA A 305 -14.47 15.16 13.18
N GLY A 306 -13.62 15.50 12.20
CA GLY A 306 -12.56 16.49 12.35
C GLY A 306 -11.17 15.96 12.01
N LEU A 307 -10.17 16.74 12.40
CA LEU A 307 -8.76 16.46 12.21
C LEU A 307 -8.20 15.75 13.45
N TRP A 308 -7.39 14.72 13.22
CA TRP A 308 -6.75 13.94 14.27
C TRP A 308 -5.26 13.78 13.99
N ARG A 309 -4.48 13.64 15.06
CA ARG A 309 -3.07 13.31 15.00
C ARG A 309 -2.76 12.14 15.91
N ALA A 310 -2.08 11.11 15.40
CA ALA A 310 -1.64 9.96 16.18
C ALA A 310 -0.12 9.83 16.15
N THR A 311 0.52 10.05 17.29
CA THR A 311 1.98 10.08 17.44
C THR A 311 2.49 8.73 17.97
N PRO A 312 3.40 8.05 17.25
CA PRO A 312 3.95 6.78 17.69
C PRO A 312 4.94 6.95 18.84
N PRO A 313 5.23 5.89 19.62
CA PRO A 313 6.44 5.86 20.43
C PRO A 313 7.69 5.98 19.55
N GLN A 314 8.78 6.48 20.14
CA GLN A 314 10.09 6.47 19.48
C GLN A 314 10.50 5.03 19.15
N VAL A 315 10.87 4.81 17.88
CA VAL A 315 11.43 3.56 17.37
C VAL A 315 12.85 3.86 16.89
N ASP A 316 13.84 3.26 17.54
CA ASP A 316 15.25 3.65 17.37
C ASP A 316 15.86 3.12 16.05
N SER A 317 15.42 1.95 15.58
CA SER A 317 15.86 1.35 14.32
C SER A 317 14.87 0.32 13.79
N GLY A 318 14.94 0.03 12.49
CA GLY A 318 14.08 -0.96 11.86
C GLY A 318 13.93 -0.77 10.34
N ASN A 319 13.11 -1.61 9.73
CA ASN A 319 12.77 -1.56 8.31
C ASN A 319 11.43 -0.82 8.11
N PRO A 320 11.42 0.43 7.59
CA PRO A 320 10.18 1.16 7.39
C PRO A 320 9.28 0.57 6.28
N THR A 321 9.80 -0.38 5.50
CA THR A 321 9.06 -1.03 4.42
C THR A 321 7.91 -1.86 4.99
N GLY A 322 6.68 -1.64 4.51
CA GLY A 322 5.49 -2.34 4.98
C GLY A 322 4.80 -1.71 6.19
N ALA A 323 5.38 -0.68 6.82
CA ALA A 323 4.73 0.05 7.91
C ALA A 323 3.40 0.70 7.45
N GLY A 324 3.38 1.26 6.24
CA GLY A 324 2.15 1.76 5.61
C GLY A 324 1.14 0.66 5.31
N ASP A 325 1.59 -0.53 4.90
CA ASP A 325 0.71 -1.68 4.61
C ASP A 325 0.02 -2.17 5.90
N ALA A 326 0.72 -2.11 7.04
CA ALA A 326 0.14 -2.41 8.35
C ALA A 326 -0.96 -1.41 8.75
N VAL A 327 -0.80 -0.11 8.44
CA VAL A 327 -1.86 0.89 8.62
C VAL A 327 -3.09 0.54 7.77
N VAL A 328 -2.90 0.21 6.49
CA VAL A 328 -3.99 -0.19 5.60
C VAL A 328 -4.72 -1.43 6.11
N ALA A 329 -3.98 -2.42 6.62
CA ALA A 329 -4.56 -3.63 7.21
C ALA A 329 -5.49 -3.31 8.39
N VAL A 330 -5.06 -2.44 9.32
CA VAL A 330 -5.90 -2.01 10.45
C VAL A 330 -7.14 -1.26 9.97
N LEU A 331 -6.99 -0.35 9.00
CA LEU A 331 -8.12 0.39 8.42
C LEU A 331 -9.13 -0.56 7.76
N ALA A 332 -8.67 -1.53 6.98
CA ALA A 332 -9.52 -2.53 6.34
C ALA A 332 -10.25 -3.42 7.37
N LEU A 333 -9.53 -3.87 8.41
CA LEU A 333 -10.12 -4.64 9.51
C LEU A 333 -11.16 -3.81 10.29
N GLY A 334 -10.87 -2.54 10.59
CA GLY A 334 -11.79 -1.63 11.26
C GLY A 334 -13.09 -1.45 10.48
N LEU A 335 -12.99 -1.14 9.17
CA LEU A 335 -14.14 -0.97 8.28
C LEU A 335 -14.93 -2.27 8.06
N SER A 336 -14.26 -3.43 8.12
CA SER A 336 -14.94 -4.73 8.04
C SER A 336 -15.75 -5.06 9.30
N GLY A 337 -15.54 -4.34 10.41
CA GLY A 337 -16.10 -4.67 11.71
C GLY A 337 -15.39 -5.84 12.42
N ARG A 338 -14.27 -6.32 11.88
CA ARG A 338 -13.50 -7.49 12.36
C ARG A 338 -12.15 -7.13 12.99
N TRP A 339 -11.83 -5.84 13.11
CA TRP A 339 -10.81 -5.46 14.08
C TRP A 339 -11.31 -5.84 15.47
N HIS A 340 -10.50 -6.47 16.30
CA HIS A 340 -10.94 -6.85 17.63
C HIS A 340 -10.10 -6.19 18.72
N GLY A 341 -9.18 -5.28 18.37
CA GLY A 341 -8.10 -4.91 19.28
C GLY A 341 -7.31 -6.16 19.67
N CYS A 342 -6.44 -6.09 20.68
CA CYS A 342 -5.60 -7.21 21.11
C CYS A 342 -6.37 -8.41 21.72
N ARG A 343 -7.68 -8.53 21.52
CA ARG A 343 -8.52 -9.55 22.17
C ARG A 343 -8.07 -10.93 21.72
N THR A 344 -7.78 -11.78 22.71
CA THR A 344 -7.58 -13.19 22.45
C THR A 344 -8.92 -13.83 22.05
N PRO A 345 -8.92 -14.96 21.31
CA PRO A 345 -10.14 -15.70 20.99
C PRO A 345 -11.01 -16.01 22.21
N GLU A 346 -10.38 -16.25 23.37
CA GLU A 346 -11.04 -16.49 24.66
C GLU A 346 -11.75 -15.23 25.17
N ALA A 347 -11.09 -14.06 25.12
CA ALA A 347 -11.70 -12.79 25.52
C ALA A 347 -12.88 -12.39 24.62
N LEU A 348 -12.85 -12.77 23.34
CA LEU A 348 -13.97 -12.61 22.40
C LEU A 348 -15.12 -13.57 22.72
N ALA A 349 -14.83 -14.82 23.08
CA ALA A 349 -15.83 -15.81 23.46
C ALA A 349 -16.52 -15.48 24.80
N GLU A 350 -15.82 -14.78 25.69
CA GLU A 350 -16.31 -14.41 27.03
C GLU A 350 -17.02 -13.04 27.07
N GLY A 351 -17.14 -12.34 25.93
CA GLY A 351 -17.83 -11.05 25.86
C GLY A 351 -17.18 -9.94 26.70
N ARG A 352 -15.91 -10.08 27.07
CA ARG A 352 -15.20 -9.06 27.84
C ARG A 352 -14.85 -7.89 26.91
N HIS A 353 -15.41 -6.72 27.23
CA HIS A 353 -15.06 -5.46 26.58
C HIS A 353 -13.80 -4.91 27.24
N ASP A 354 -12.80 -4.53 26.44
CA ASP A 354 -11.78 -3.60 26.91
C ASP A 354 -12.51 -2.32 27.33
N ALA A 355 -12.47 -2.01 28.62
CA ALA A 355 -12.81 -0.70 29.11
C ALA A 355 -11.81 0.28 28.48
N ALA A 356 -12.21 0.88 27.37
CA ALA A 356 -11.53 2.06 26.85
C ALA A 356 -11.61 3.12 27.95
N ASP A 357 -10.47 3.36 28.58
CA ASP A 357 -10.08 4.52 29.38
C ASP A 357 -11.22 5.31 30.07
N GLY A 358 -11.26 5.21 31.39
CA GLY A 358 -12.20 5.89 32.27
C GLY A 358 -12.10 7.41 32.15
N SER A 359 -12.91 7.97 31.26
CA SER A 359 -13.45 9.32 31.40
C SER A 359 -14.93 9.17 31.72
N GLN A 360 -15.27 9.34 32.99
CA GLN A 360 -16.64 9.42 33.47
C GLN A 360 -17.39 10.51 32.69
N CYS A 361 -18.35 10.11 31.86
CA CYS A 361 -19.40 11.01 31.41
C CYS A 361 -20.40 11.14 32.57
N PRO A 362 -20.74 12.35 33.06
CA PRO A 362 -21.67 12.52 34.17
C PRO A 362 -23.10 12.17 33.75
N ASP A 363 -23.79 11.52 34.69
CA ASP A 363 -25.25 11.47 34.84
C ASP A 363 -26.09 10.80 33.74
N SER A 364 -26.28 9.49 33.90
CA SER A 364 -27.48 8.80 33.43
C SER A 364 -28.67 9.09 34.36
N HIS A 365 -29.36 10.20 34.15
CA HIS A 365 -30.72 10.37 34.61
C HIS A 365 -31.67 10.63 33.44
N SER A 366 -32.54 9.63 33.24
CA SER A 366 -33.92 9.71 32.74
C SER A 366 -34.19 10.47 31.43
N ARG A 367 -34.63 9.72 30.41
CA ARG A 367 -35.92 9.95 29.75
C ARG A 367 -36.29 8.82 28.78
N GLU A 368 -37.41 8.16 29.09
CA GLU A 368 -38.29 7.55 28.10
C GLU A 368 -38.75 8.61 27.10
N HIS A 369 -38.69 8.32 25.80
CA HIS A 369 -39.84 8.28 24.88
C HIS A 369 -39.44 8.36 23.39
N THR A 370 -40.17 7.53 22.64
CA THR A 370 -40.64 7.69 21.24
C THR A 370 -39.68 7.48 20.07
N SER A 371 -40.04 6.41 19.36
CA SER A 371 -39.74 6.03 17.98
C SER A 371 -39.99 7.15 16.97
N GLU A 372 -38.97 7.45 16.17
CA GLU A 372 -38.98 7.69 14.72
C GLU A 372 -37.59 8.24 14.35
N ARG A 373 -36.67 7.35 13.93
CA ARG A 373 -35.40 7.75 13.31
C ARG A 373 -35.38 7.27 11.87
N ALA A 374 -35.26 8.26 10.98
CA ALA A 374 -35.13 8.08 9.55
C ALA A 374 -33.94 7.18 9.21
N ALA A 375 -34.15 6.28 8.25
CA ALA A 375 -33.13 5.40 7.69
C ALA A 375 -32.01 6.23 7.04
N GLY A 376 -30.91 6.42 7.75
CA GLY A 376 -29.71 7.11 7.28
C GLY A 376 -28.46 6.50 7.91
N ASP A 377 -27.64 5.87 7.07
CA ASP A 377 -26.19 5.67 7.26
C ASP A 377 -25.66 5.03 8.57
N GLU A 378 -26.36 4.03 9.12
CA GLU A 378 -25.91 3.30 10.34
C GLU A 378 -24.84 2.22 10.07
N ARG A 379 -24.25 2.12 8.86
CA ARG A 379 -23.41 0.96 8.47
C ARG A 379 -21.92 1.07 8.81
N THR A 380 -21.45 2.11 9.50
CA THR A 380 -20.00 2.41 9.58
C THR A 380 -19.37 2.69 10.96
N GLU A 381 -20.09 2.72 12.08
CA GLU A 381 -19.43 3.08 13.35
C GLU A 381 -19.68 2.07 14.48
N SER A 382 -18.98 0.94 14.42
CA SER A 382 -18.70 0.17 15.65
C SER A 382 -17.41 0.61 16.35
N TRP A 383 -16.67 1.58 15.78
CA TRP A 383 -15.35 2.04 16.25
C TRP A 383 -15.23 3.56 16.20
N SER A 384 -14.46 4.14 17.12
CA SER A 384 -14.10 5.56 17.09
C SER A 384 -12.77 5.78 16.35
N TRP A 385 -12.64 6.91 15.64
CA TRP A 385 -11.39 7.30 14.95
C TRP A 385 -10.16 7.31 15.87
N PRO A 386 -10.23 7.83 17.11
CA PRO A 386 -9.11 7.74 18.06
C PRO A 386 -8.64 6.31 18.30
N HIS A 387 -9.57 5.38 18.42
CA HIS A 387 -9.27 3.98 18.65
C HIS A 387 -8.56 3.38 17.44
N LEU A 388 -9.13 3.56 16.24
CA LEU A 388 -8.56 2.99 15.01
C LEU A 388 -7.17 3.56 14.70
N LEU A 389 -6.98 4.87 14.87
CA LEU A 389 -5.69 5.53 14.67
C LEU A 389 -4.63 5.07 15.67
N ARG A 390 -5.02 4.86 16.95
CA ARG A 390 -4.11 4.32 17.96
C ARG A 390 -3.56 2.96 17.54
N HIS A 391 -4.44 2.07 17.11
CA HIS A 391 -4.08 0.73 16.66
C HIS A 391 -3.26 0.75 15.37
N ALA A 392 -3.64 1.56 14.38
CA ALA A 392 -2.91 1.70 13.13
C ALA A 392 -1.49 2.21 13.35
N THR A 393 -1.31 3.25 14.18
CA THR A 393 0.00 3.79 14.53
C THR A 393 0.85 2.79 15.31
N ALA A 394 0.26 2.06 16.27
CA ALA A 394 0.98 1.06 17.05
C ALA A 394 1.45 -0.13 16.19
N LEU A 395 0.57 -0.62 15.30
CA LEU A 395 0.88 -1.73 14.41
C LEU A 395 1.92 -1.31 13.36
N SER A 396 1.80 -0.09 12.83
CA SER A 396 2.83 0.51 11.98
C SER A 396 4.20 0.56 12.66
N ALA A 397 4.27 0.99 13.92
CA ALA A 397 5.52 1.05 14.68
C ALA A 397 6.11 -0.34 14.98
N ALA A 398 5.26 -1.36 15.13
CA ALA A 398 5.70 -2.74 15.28
C ALA A 398 6.18 -3.35 13.96
N ALA A 399 5.52 -3.02 12.84
CA ALA A 399 5.94 -3.43 11.50
C ALA A 399 7.32 -2.85 11.14
N VAL A 400 7.64 -1.62 11.59
CA VAL A 400 9.00 -1.06 11.42
C VAL A 400 10.06 -1.95 12.09
N GLN A 401 9.74 -2.59 13.20
CA GLN A 401 10.68 -3.45 13.94
C GLN A 401 10.71 -4.88 13.43
N ALA A 402 9.81 -5.24 12.50
CA ALA A 402 9.82 -6.54 11.84
C ALA A 402 10.93 -6.57 10.76
N PRO A 403 11.57 -7.73 10.54
CA PRO A 403 12.64 -7.83 9.56
C PRO A 403 12.11 -7.68 8.12
N LEU A 404 10.89 -8.14 7.86
CA LEU A 404 10.33 -8.28 6.51
C LEU A 404 8.97 -7.59 6.41
N ALA A 405 8.70 -7.00 5.25
CA ALA A 405 7.43 -6.31 5.00
C ALA A 405 6.26 -7.29 5.04
N GLY A 406 5.16 -6.86 5.67
CA GLY A 406 3.96 -7.70 5.87
C GLY A 406 4.01 -8.55 7.14
N GLU A 407 5.08 -8.49 7.93
CA GLU A 407 5.18 -9.12 9.25
C GLU A 407 4.98 -8.10 10.37
N VAL A 408 4.46 -8.57 11.49
CA VAL A 408 4.32 -7.76 12.70
C VAL A 408 4.52 -8.63 13.93
N ASP A 409 5.35 -8.15 14.87
CA ASP A 409 5.46 -8.75 16.20
C ASP A 409 4.34 -8.21 17.11
N MET A 410 3.48 -9.12 17.57
CA MET A 410 2.32 -8.77 18.39
C MET A 410 2.66 -8.35 19.81
N ALA A 411 3.80 -8.76 20.37
CA ALA A 411 4.28 -8.29 21.65
C ALA A 411 4.77 -6.84 21.54
N ILE A 412 5.54 -6.51 20.50
CA ILE A 412 5.98 -5.15 20.20
C ILE A 412 4.78 -4.24 19.94
N TYR A 413 3.81 -4.70 19.13
CA TYR A 413 2.58 -3.96 18.89
C TYR A 413 1.81 -3.65 20.17
N ARG A 414 1.62 -4.63 21.07
CA ARG A 414 0.95 -4.43 22.37
C ARG A 414 1.71 -3.41 23.24
N ALA A 415 3.04 -3.49 23.27
CA ALA A 415 3.87 -2.53 24.01
C ALA A 415 3.76 -1.11 23.43
N ASN A 416 3.71 -0.97 22.10
CA ASN A 416 3.53 0.31 21.43
C ASN A 416 2.14 0.89 21.65
N LEU A 417 1.11 0.05 21.70
CA LEU A 417 -0.29 0.49 21.77
C LEU A 417 -0.57 1.44 22.95
N GLN A 418 -0.01 1.15 24.11
CA GLN A 418 -0.17 1.98 25.32
C GLN A 418 0.58 3.32 25.25
N ARG A 419 1.55 3.43 24.34
CA ARG A 419 2.43 4.59 24.19
C ARG A 419 2.02 5.54 23.07
N VAL A 420 1.07 5.13 22.23
CA VAL A 420 0.55 5.97 21.15
C VAL A 420 -0.40 7.03 21.73
N VAL A 421 -0.05 8.29 21.46
CA VAL A 421 -0.87 9.45 21.83
C VAL A 421 -1.73 9.84 20.63
N VAL A 422 -3.03 10.00 20.84
CA VAL A 422 -3.96 10.48 19.80
C VAL A 422 -4.59 11.78 20.27
N SER A 423 -4.36 12.84 19.50
CA SER A 423 -4.91 14.18 19.71
C SER A 423 -6.07 14.39 18.74
N GLY A 424 -7.15 15.00 19.23
CA GLY A 424 -8.37 15.25 18.48
C GLY A 424 -8.62 16.71 18.13
N PRO A 425 -9.74 16.99 17.45
CA PRO A 425 -10.04 18.29 16.86
C PRO A 425 -10.13 19.45 17.87
N ASP A 426 -10.47 19.16 19.13
CA ASP A 426 -10.60 20.19 20.18
C ASP A 426 -9.28 20.53 20.88
N GLN A 427 -8.23 19.72 20.72
CA GLN A 427 -6.96 19.88 21.45
C GLN A 427 -5.88 20.66 20.69
N GLU A 428 -6.08 20.99 19.41
CA GLU A 428 -5.12 21.79 18.61
C GLU A 428 -5.35 23.31 18.68
N THR A 429 -6.30 23.79 19.48
CA THR A 429 -6.59 25.24 19.64
C THR A 429 -5.53 26.02 20.44
N GLY A 430 -4.43 25.37 20.85
CA GLY A 430 -3.32 25.99 21.58
C GLY A 430 -2.18 26.58 20.75
N SER A 431 -2.12 26.37 19.42
CA SER A 431 -1.05 26.96 18.61
C SER A 431 -1.40 27.08 17.11
N SER A 432 -1.68 28.31 16.68
CA SER A 432 -1.35 28.87 15.35
C SER A 432 -1.93 28.26 14.04
N VAL A 433 -2.84 27.28 14.02
CA VAL A 433 -3.42 26.81 12.73
C VAL A 433 -4.69 27.58 12.31
N ALA A 434 -5.46 28.13 13.27
CA ALA A 434 -6.70 28.85 12.98
C ALA A 434 -6.49 30.25 12.36
N ALA A 435 -5.27 30.79 12.36
CA ALA A 435 -4.99 32.14 11.85
C ALA A 435 -4.84 32.19 10.32
N THR A 436 -4.45 31.09 9.67
CA THR A 436 -4.17 31.07 8.22
C THR A 436 -5.43 30.83 7.37
N LEU A 437 -6.53 30.40 7.97
CA LEU A 437 -7.78 30.07 7.28
C LEU A 437 -8.70 31.27 6.98
N LYS A 438 -8.31 32.50 7.34
CA LYS A 438 -9.15 33.70 7.17
C LYS A 438 -8.82 34.59 5.97
N ASP A 439 -7.70 34.39 5.28
CA ASP A 439 -7.25 35.30 4.21
C ASP A 439 -7.19 34.64 2.83
N HIS A 440 -8.34 34.21 2.31
CA HIS A 440 -8.52 34.09 0.86
C HIS A 440 -9.93 34.58 0.50
N PRO A 441 -10.08 35.81 -0.05
CA PRO A 441 -11.34 36.21 -0.63
C PRO A 441 -11.58 35.40 -1.91
N ALA A 442 -12.77 34.83 -2.01
CA ALA A 442 -13.29 34.26 -3.23
C ALA A 442 -13.48 35.37 -4.27
N GLU A 443 -12.68 35.37 -5.35
CA GLU A 443 -13.02 36.15 -6.54
C GLU A 443 -13.86 35.31 -7.50
N THR A 444 -15.14 35.70 -7.54
CA THR A 444 -16.16 35.28 -8.49
C THR A 444 -15.82 35.66 -9.92
N THR A 445 -16.19 34.75 -10.81
CA THR A 445 -16.24 34.87 -12.27
C THR A 445 -17.02 36.10 -12.75
N THR A 446 -16.52 36.82 -13.76
CA THR A 446 -17.36 37.50 -14.75
C THR A 446 -16.67 37.65 -16.11
N SER A 447 -17.49 37.58 -17.15
CA SER A 447 -17.19 37.34 -18.56
C SER A 447 -16.56 38.50 -19.35
N ALA A 448 -15.81 38.09 -20.39
CA ALA A 448 -15.72 38.60 -21.76
C ALA A 448 -15.49 40.11 -22.07
N SER A 449 -14.47 40.32 -22.92
CA SER A 449 -14.44 41.13 -24.16
C SER A 449 -13.48 42.34 -24.25
N HIS A 450 -12.76 42.37 -25.38
CA HIS A 450 -12.13 43.49 -26.10
C HIS A 450 -10.68 43.95 -25.81
N LEU A 451 -9.83 43.61 -26.79
CA LEU A 451 -8.89 44.44 -27.56
C LEU A 451 -7.59 45.00 -26.93
N ALA A 452 -6.56 44.91 -27.80
CA ALA A 452 -5.34 45.72 -27.94
C ALA A 452 -4.06 45.24 -27.21
N GLY A 453 -3.06 44.83 -28.00
CA GLY A 453 -1.63 45.00 -27.64
C GLY A 453 -1.25 46.49 -27.65
N PRO A 454 0.02 46.90 -27.38
CA PRO A 454 1.27 46.22 -27.74
C PRO A 454 2.38 46.31 -26.67
N HIS A 455 3.61 45.98 -27.09
CA HIS A 455 4.92 46.33 -26.53
C HIS A 455 5.68 45.28 -25.70
N VAL A 456 6.59 44.62 -26.41
CA VAL A 456 7.79 43.97 -25.89
C VAL A 456 8.88 45.05 -25.70
N ALA A 457 9.39 45.17 -24.49
CA ALA A 457 10.66 45.79 -24.12
C ALA A 457 11.41 44.74 -23.29
N GLY A 458 12.72 44.50 -23.38
CA GLY A 458 13.82 45.07 -24.13
C GLY A 458 15.05 44.43 -23.50
N LEU A 459 15.77 43.59 -24.25
CA LEU A 459 17.05 43.00 -23.83
C LEU A 459 18.18 43.97 -24.21
N PRO A 460 19.16 44.25 -23.34
CA PRO A 460 20.34 44.99 -23.74
C PRO A 460 21.37 44.05 -24.38
N ARG A 461 21.69 44.33 -25.66
CA ARG A 461 22.97 44.00 -26.28
C ARG A 461 23.87 45.23 -26.23
N THR A 462 25.14 45.03 -25.90
CA THR A 462 26.23 45.92 -26.30
C THR A 462 27.35 45.06 -26.89
N GLU A 463 27.57 45.21 -28.19
CA GLU A 463 28.72 44.79 -29.00
C GLU A 463 29.86 45.86 -28.91
N PRO A 464 30.87 45.92 -29.82
CA PRO A 464 31.93 44.95 -30.21
C PRO A 464 33.33 45.61 -30.32
N GLU A 465 34.40 44.82 -30.51
CA GLU A 465 35.57 45.07 -31.39
C GLU A 465 36.22 43.69 -31.67
N GLY A 466 36.76 43.28 -32.83
CA GLY A 466 37.00 43.87 -34.15
C GLY A 466 38.12 43.07 -34.88
N SER A 467 38.00 42.97 -36.21
CA SER A 467 39.00 42.53 -37.23
C SER A 467 39.21 41.02 -37.46
N ALA A 468 38.76 40.45 -38.59
CA ALA A 468 39.25 40.50 -40.00
C ALA A 468 40.27 39.36 -40.27
N THR A 469 40.09 38.43 -41.21
CA THR A 469 40.03 38.56 -42.68
C THR A 469 39.68 37.15 -43.24
N ASP A 470 38.65 37.00 -44.07
CA ASP A 470 38.68 37.01 -45.55
C ASP A 470 39.45 35.84 -46.20
N ARG A 471 38.75 34.86 -46.81
CA ARG A 471 38.75 34.60 -48.28
C ARG A 471 38.16 33.24 -48.69
N SER A 472 37.05 33.37 -49.43
CA SER A 472 36.75 32.76 -50.74
C SER A 472 36.96 31.25 -51.03
N ALA A 473 35.81 30.64 -51.34
CA ALA A 473 35.44 30.05 -52.64
C ALA A 473 35.78 28.57 -52.99
N SER A 474 34.71 27.92 -53.49
CA SER A 474 34.64 26.83 -54.48
C SER A 474 35.38 25.52 -54.14
N GLY A 475 34.76 24.35 -54.10
CA GLY A 475 33.84 23.77 -55.08
C GLY A 475 34.48 22.47 -55.58
N GLY A 476 33.68 21.41 -55.79
CA GLY A 476 34.13 20.27 -56.62
C GLY A 476 34.09 18.89 -55.96
N ARG A 477 33.27 18.05 -56.58
CA ARG A 477 33.05 16.60 -56.48
C ARG A 477 34.32 15.72 -56.62
N GLY A 478 34.18 14.45 -56.21
CA GLY A 478 34.95 13.28 -56.68
C GLY A 478 35.59 12.53 -55.51
N ALA A 479 35.02 11.41 -55.02
CA ALA A 479 35.12 10.04 -55.55
C ALA A 479 36.49 9.38 -55.32
N ASP A 480 36.42 8.08 -54.97
CA ASP A 480 37.46 7.06 -54.92
C ASP A 480 38.26 6.83 -53.61
N SER A 481 37.81 5.81 -52.87
CA SER A 481 38.65 4.71 -52.35
C SER A 481 39.35 3.99 -53.54
N PRO A 482 40.44 3.20 -53.40
CA PRO A 482 40.83 2.38 -52.24
C PRO A 482 42.35 2.31 -51.93
N ASP A 483 42.68 1.83 -50.72
CA ASP A 483 43.48 0.61 -50.45
C ASP A 483 43.72 0.45 -48.94
#